data_AF-A0A949B6C7-F1
#
_entry.id   AF-A0A949B6C7-F1
#
_cell.length_a   1.000
_cell.length_b   1.000
_cell.length_c   1.000
_cell.angle_alpha   90.00
_cell.angle_beta   90.00
_cell.angle_gamma   90.00
#
_symmetry.space_group_name_H-M   'P 1'
#
loop_
_entity.id
_entity.type
_entity.pdbx_description
1 polymer ?
#
loop_
_entity_poly.entity_id
_entity_poly.type
_entity_poly.pdbx_seq_one_letter_code
_entity_poly.pdbx_strand_id
1 'polypeptide(L)'
;MRRLKWLYPGMKIKRWIITCSIGVVLVAIGSVVWILEKFPGSKWVGVSVLILGSLVVVYGIKRMVKSFIKVFLPKREKELVNIMYHHSKLEKGPRIVSLGGGTGLSVLLHGLKEQSSNITAIVTVADDGGSSGRLREQFDILPPGDIRNCLVALADAEPLMRDLFQFRFGNESELKGHSFGNLFITALSKVTGDFEKAIKESSKVLAIRGKVIPSTFDKVQLVAEHQNGQRTKGETKIVEQSSPIRKVSLDPANCRASKESFEAIDEADIIILGPGSLYTSVIPNLLVKGISERIARRKVPKVYISNVMTQPGETDNYTAFDHLNTIIAHTSDGVITHCIVNTGNVPEELLKKYEQEGAHPVLADSDRIIEKGYTVIEEDIINTKDYVRHDSKKIAKIIADLILKIKGKNNY
;
A
#
# COMPACT_ATOMS: atom_id res chain seq x y z
N MET A 1 -9.77 -44.16 12.40
CA MET A 1 -9.57 -43.58 13.75
C MET A 1 -8.45 -42.52 13.75
N ARG A 2 -8.70 -41.29 13.29
CA ARG A 2 -7.69 -40.20 13.19
C ARG A 2 -8.01 -38.97 14.06
N ARG A 3 -8.98 -39.06 15.00
CA ARG A 3 -9.51 -37.90 15.76
C ARG A 3 -8.78 -37.57 17.08
N LEU A 4 -7.82 -38.38 17.53
CA LEU A 4 -7.20 -38.24 18.86
C LEU A 4 -5.74 -37.75 18.84
N LYS A 5 -5.29 -37.12 17.74
CA LYS A 5 -3.96 -36.48 17.70
C LYS A 5 -3.80 -35.36 18.76
N TRP A 6 -4.90 -34.84 19.28
CA TRP A 6 -4.90 -33.87 20.39
C TRP A 6 -4.44 -34.48 21.73
N LEU A 7 -4.34 -35.81 21.81
CA LEU A 7 -3.85 -36.55 22.97
C LEU A 7 -2.36 -36.95 22.87
N TYR A 8 -1.58 -36.42 21.93
CA TYR A 8 -0.14 -36.73 21.93
C TYR A 8 0.57 -36.14 23.16
N PRO A 9 1.54 -36.86 23.76
CA PRO A 9 2.37 -36.35 24.85
C PRO A 9 3.14 -35.09 24.39
N GLY A 10 3.13 -34.02 25.19
CA GLY A 10 3.86 -32.77 24.92
C GLY A 10 3.00 -31.50 24.93
N MET A 11 1.72 -31.57 24.55
CA MET A 11 0.87 -30.37 24.41
C MET A 11 0.29 -29.82 25.73
N LYS A 12 0.37 -30.58 26.83
CA LYS A 12 -0.17 -30.23 28.17
C LYS A 12 -1.66 -29.79 28.20
N ILE A 13 -2.43 -30.02 27.13
CA ILE A 13 -3.87 -29.69 27.00
C ILE A 13 -4.75 -30.67 27.80
N LYS A 14 -4.34 -31.95 27.92
CA LYS A 14 -5.10 -33.02 28.60
C LYS A 14 -5.58 -32.64 30.01
N ARG A 15 -4.69 -32.11 30.84
CA ARG A 15 -5.00 -31.70 32.22
C ARG A 15 -6.06 -30.60 32.29
N TRP A 16 -6.11 -29.72 31.28
CA TRP A 16 -7.06 -28.61 31.24
C TRP A 16 -8.43 -29.06 30.73
N ILE A 17 -8.49 -30.03 29.81
CA ILE A 17 -9.74 -30.70 29.44
C ILE A 17 -10.34 -31.39 30.67
N ILE A 18 -9.52 -32.13 31.42
CA ILE A 18 -9.96 -32.78 32.67
C ILE A 18 -10.45 -31.75 33.69
N THR A 19 -9.73 -30.62 33.84
CA THR A 19 -10.13 -29.52 34.73
C THR A 19 -11.50 -28.93 34.33
N CYS A 20 -11.73 -28.71 33.03
CA CYS A 20 -13.04 -28.26 32.53
C CYS A 20 -14.14 -29.29 32.81
N SER A 21 -13.88 -30.57 32.55
CA SER A 21 -14.85 -31.65 32.81
C SER A 21 -15.24 -31.73 34.29
N ILE A 22 -14.26 -31.60 35.20
CA ILE A 22 -14.52 -31.53 36.65
C ILE A 22 -15.40 -30.32 36.99
N GLY A 23 -15.10 -29.16 36.41
CA GLY A 23 -15.92 -27.95 36.58
C GLY A 23 -17.37 -28.14 36.13
N VAL A 24 -17.59 -28.77 34.97
CA VAL A 24 -18.95 -29.06 34.46
C VAL A 24 -19.71 -30.02 35.39
N VAL A 25 -19.04 -31.04 35.91
CA VAL A 25 -19.64 -31.97 36.89
C VAL A 25 -20.01 -31.24 38.18
N LEU A 26 -19.16 -30.34 38.68
CA LEU A 26 -19.47 -29.51 39.84
C LEU A 26 -20.67 -28.60 39.60
N VAL A 27 -20.77 -27.98 38.41
CA VAL A 27 -21.94 -27.18 38.04
C VAL A 27 -23.21 -28.05 38.04
N ALA A 28 -23.15 -29.25 37.46
CA ALA A 28 -24.30 -30.16 37.46
C ALA A 28 -24.72 -30.58 38.88
N ILE A 29 -23.76 -30.94 39.75
CA ILE A 29 -24.03 -31.29 41.16
C ILE A 29 -24.61 -30.09 41.90
N GLY A 30 -24.02 -28.90 41.74
CA GLY A 30 -24.49 -27.67 42.37
C GLY A 30 -25.93 -27.33 41.96
N SER A 31 -26.28 -27.49 40.69
CA SER A 31 -27.66 -27.33 40.18
C SER A 31 -28.63 -28.30 40.85
N VAL A 32 -28.26 -29.58 40.94
CA VAL A 32 -29.12 -30.62 41.54
C VAL A 32 -29.32 -30.37 43.04
N VAL A 33 -28.26 -30.00 43.78
CA VAL A 33 -28.34 -29.70 45.22
C VAL A 33 -29.15 -28.43 45.49
N TRP A 34 -29.04 -27.42 44.61
CA TRP A 34 -29.83 -26.20 44.70
C TRP A 34 -31.33 -26.44 44.45
N ILE A 35 -31.69 -27.32 43.50
CA ILE A 35 -33.07 -27.62 43.12
C ILE A 35 -33.77 -28.58 44.09
N LEU A 36 -33.09 -29.63 44.55
CA LEU A 36 -33.74 -30.72 45.31
C LEU A 36 -33.93 -30.43 46.81
N GLU A 37 -33.31 -29.37 47.33
CA GLU A 37 -33.47 -28.88 48.71
C GLU A 37 -33.45 -29.97 49.82
N LYS A 38 -32.64 -31.03 49.64
CA LYS A 38 -32.73 -32.25 50.46
C LYS A 38 -32.38 -32.09 51.95
N PHE A 39 -31.78 -30.97 52.36
CA PHE A 39 -31.38 -30.73 53.75
C PHE A 39 -31.31 -29.22 54.09
N PRO A 40 -31.36 -28.83 55.38
CA PRO A 40 -31.28 -27.43 55.80
C PRO A 40 -29.96 -26.79 55.33
N GLY A 41 -30.02 -25.66 54.62
CA GLY A 41 -28.84 -24.99 54.08
C GLY A 41 -28.36 -25.50 52.71
N SER A 42 -29.03 -26.52 52.14
CA SER A 42 -28.72 -27.06 50.80
C SER A 42 -28.71 -26.02 49.68
N LYS A 43 -29.56 -24.97 49.75
CA LYS A 43 -29.53 -23.85 48.80
C LYS A 43 -28.18 -23.14 48.76
N TRP A 44 -27.66 -22.78 49.93
CA TRP A 44 -26.39 -22.06 50.04
C TRP A 44 -25.23 -22.95 49.59
N VAL A 45 -25.26 -24.24 49.95
CA VAL A 45 -24.28 -25.23 49.48
C VAL A 45 -24.33 -25.38 47.96
N GLY A 46 -25.52 -25.50 47.36
CA GLY A 46 -25.71 -25.60 45.91
C GLY A 46 -25.16 -24.38 45.17
N VAL A 47 -25.46 -23.17 45.65
CA VAL A 47 -24.96 -21.91 45.07
C VAL A 47 -23.43 -21.81 45.17
N SER A 48 -22.83 -22.17 46.31
CA SER A 48 -21.37 -22.16 46.46
C SER A 48 -20.69 -23.16 45.50
N VAL A 49 -21.25 -24.35 45.34
CA VAL A 49 -20.73 -25.37 44.41
C VAL A 49 -20.91 -24.94 42.94
N LEU A 50 -22.00 -24.25 42.60
CA LEU A 50 -22.22 -23.67 41.27
C LEU A 50 -21.18 -22.60 40.92
N ILE A 51 -20.91 -21.68 41.85
CA ILE A 51 -19.91 -20.63 41.68
C ILE A 51 -18.52 -21.26 41.51
N LEU A 52 -18.17 -22.22 42.39
CA LEU A 52 -16.90 -22.92 42.33
C LEU A 52 -16.73 -23.68 41.01
N GLY A 53 -17.75 -24.43 40.58
CA GLY A 53 -17.75 -25.16 39.32
C GLY A 53 -17.56 -24.21 38.12
N SER A 54 -18.28 -23.09 38.10
CA SER A 54 -18.16 -22.07 37.06
C SER A 54 -16.75 -21.46 37.00
N LEU A 55 -16.16 -21.14 38.15
CA LEU A 55 -14.78 -20.64 38.24
C LEU A 55 -13.76 -21.67 37.73
N VAL A 56 -13.94 -22.96 38.06
CA VAL A 56 -13.09 -24.05 37.58
C VAL A 56 -13.19 -24.22 36.06
N VAL A 57 -14.40 -24.12 35.49
CA VAL A 57 -14.59 -24.13 34.02
C VAL A 57 -13.88 -22.95 33.37
N VAL A 58 -14.08 -21.72 33.86
CA VAL A 58 -13.42 -20.52 33.32
C VAL A 58 -11.90 -20.63 33.41
N TYR A 59 -11.37 -21.12 34.54
CA TYR A 59 -9.94 -21.35 34.72
C TYR A 59 -9.39 -22.40 33.74
N GLY A 60 -10.10 -23.52 33.57
CA GLY A 60 -9.76 -24.58 32.63
C GLY A 60 -9.70 -24.07 31.18
N ILE A 61 -10.71 -23.29 30.75
CA ILE A 61 -10.76 -22.69 29.40
C ILE A 61 -9.58 -21.74 29.19
N LYS A 62 -9.34 -20.79 30.12
CA LYS A 62 -8.22 -19.83 30.02
C LYS A 62 -6.88 -20.55 29.89
N ARG A 63 -6.66 -21.59 30.69
CA ARG A 63 -5.42 -22.37 30.67
C ARG A 63 -5.29 -23.25 29.43
N MET A 64 -6.40 -23.77 28.90
CA MET A 64 -6.42 -24.52 27.65
C MET A 64 -6.00 -23.65 26.46
N VAL A 65 -6.59 -22.45 26.33
CA VAL A 65 -6.21 -21.45 25.32
C VAL A 65 -4.71 -21.11 25.44
N LYS A 66 -4.22 -20.85 26.65
CA LYS A 66 -2.80 -20.57 26.88
C LYS A 66 -1.88 -21.74 26.54
N SER A 67 -2.29 -22.97 26.86
CA SER A 67 -1.53 -24.19 26.51
C SER A 67 -1.49 -24.41 25.01
N PHE A 68 -2.58 -24.11 24.30
CA PHE A 68 -2.66 -24.17 22.85
C PHE A 68 -1.71 -23.15 22.20
N ILE A 69 -1.78 -21.88 22.61
CA ILE A 69 -0.90 -20.82 22.11
C ILE A 69 0.59 -21.17 22.32
N LYS A 70 0.94 -21.73 23.49
CA LYS A 70 2.32 -22.13 23.80
C LYS A 70 2.86 -23.26 22.93
N VAL A 71 2.00 -24.17 22.46
CA VAL A 71 2.40 -25.29 21.59
C VAL A 71 2.68 -24.83 20.17
N PHE A 72 1.84 -23.93 19.65
CA PHE A 72 2.03 -23.42 18.29
C PHE A 72 3.14 -22.37 18.21
N LEU A 73 3.32 -21.55 19.24
CA LEU A 73 4.30 -20.44 19.25
C LEU A 73 5.01 -20.31 20.62
N PRO A 74 6.00 -21.17 20.91
CA PRO A 74 6.65 -21.26 22.22
C PRO A 74 7.43 -20.02 22.68
N LYS A 75 7.57 -18.97 21.83
CA LYS A 75 8.32 -17.75 22.13
C LYS A 75 7.58 -16.41 21.90
N ARG A 76 6.28 -16.37 21.56
CA ARG A 76 5.64 -15.14 21.05
C ARG A 76 4.17 -14.89 21.44
N GLU A 77 3.73 -15.29 22.65
CA GLU A 77 2.33 -15.09 23.11
C GLU A 77 1.90 -13.60 23.08
N LYS A 78 2.74 -12.68 23.57
CA LYS A 78 2.48 -11.23 23.50
C LYS A 78 2.53 -10.68 22.07
N GLU A 79 3.42 -11.23 21.23
CA GLU A 79 3.57 -10.82 19.84
C GLU A 79 2.31 -11.16 19.03
N LEU A 80 1.69 -12.32 19.27
CA LEU A 80 0.44 -12.71 18.60
C LEU A 80 -0.73 -11.79 18.93
N VAL A 81 -0.93 -11.46 20.19
CA VAL A 81 -2.02 -10.55 20.59
C VAL A 81 -1.80 -9.19 19.94
N ASN A 82 -0.55 -8.71 19.91
CA ASN A 82 -0.20 -7.48 19.21
C ASN A 82 -0.43 -7.60 17.69
N ILE A 83 -0.02 -8.70 17.05
CA ILE A 83 -0.24 -8.94 15.62
C ILE A 83 -1.74 -8.96 15.30
N MET A 84 -2.56 -9.67 16.09
CA MET A 84 -4.01 -9.73 15.90
C MET A 84 -4.67 -8.37 16.12
N TYR A 85 -4.26 -7.65 17.17
CA TYR A 85 -4.78 -6.30 17.45
C TYR A 85 -4.39 -5.31 16.34
N HIS A 86 -3.13 -5.35 15.90
CA HIS A 86 -2.65 -4.56 14.77
C HIS A 86 -3.43 -4.90 13.50
N HIS A 87 -3.61 -6.19 13.18
CA HIS A 87 -4.36 -6.61 12.00
C HIS A 87 -5.80 -6.10 12.03
N SER A 88 -6.50 -6.28 13.16
CA SER A 88 -7.88 -5.79 13.31
C SER A 88 -7.98 -4.26 13.25
N LYS A 89 -6.99 -3.54 13.80
CA LYS A 89 -6.94 -2.08 13.73
C LYS A 89 -6.70 -1.61 12.30
N LEU A 90 -5.78 -2.25 11.56
CA LEU A 90 -5.45 -1.90 10.18
C LEU A 90 -6.59 -2.23 9.21
N GLU A 91 -7.32 -3.32 9.42
CA GLU A 91 -8.53 -3.67 8.65
C GLU A 91 -9.65 -2.63 8.80
N LYS A 92 -9.74 -1.98 9.98
CA LYS A 92 -10.65 -0.85 10.23
C LYS A 92 -10.02 0.50 9.86
N GLY A 93 -8.84 0.47 9.25
CA GLY A 93 -8.12 1.66 8.79
C GLY A 93 -8.84 2.37 7.65
N PRO A 94 -8.49 3.63 7.37
CA PRO A 94 -9.07 4.41 6.29
C PRO A 94 -8.80 3.79 4.92
N ARG A 95 -9.69 4.03 3.96
CA ARG A 95 -9.53 3.62 2.56
C ARG A 95 -8.64 4.63 1.84
N ILE A 96 -7.40 4.24 1.54
CA ILE A 96 -6.38 5.11 0.95
C ILE A 96 -6.17 4.70 -0.51
N VAL A 97 -6.36 5.64 -1.43
CA VAL A 97 -6.03 5.44 -2.85
C VAL A 97 -4.78 6.24 -3.19
N SER A 98 -3.77 5.60 -3.75
CA SER A 98 -2.53 6.25 -4.22
C SER A 98 -2.37 6.04 -5.71
N LEU A 99 -2.19 7.12 -6.48
CA LEU A 99 -1.98 7.10 -7.92
C LEU A 99 -0.53 7.48 -8.24
N GLY A 100 0.14 6.71 -9.10
CA GLY A 100 1.50 7.03 -9.54
C GLY A 100 2.20 5.89 -10.27
N GLY A 101 3.52 5.84 -10.10
CA GLY A 101 4.39 4.88 -10.75
C GLY A 101 5.77 4.86 -10.08
N GLY A 102 6.66 4.04 -10.62
CA GLY A 102 8.06 3.95 -10.25
C GLY A 102 8.33 3.61 -8.79
N THR A 103 9.50 4.06 -8.32
CA THR A 103 9.99 3.77 -6.97
C THR A 103 9.36 4.68 -5.91
N GLY A 104 8.97 5.91 -6.26
CA GLY A 104 8.34 6.86 -5.34
C GLY A 104 7.05 6.31 -4.73
N LEU A 105 6.14 5.81 -5.58
CA LEU A 105 4.90 5.19 -5.12
C LEU A 105 5.18 3.97 -4.23
N SER A 106 6.16 3.13 -4.58
CA SER A 106 6.51 1.94 -3.77
C SER A 106 7.01 2.31 -2.36
N VAL A 107 7.78 3.40 -2.23
CA VAL A 107 8.24 3.92 -0.93
C VAL A 107 7.07 4.42 -0.10
N LEU A 108 6.14 5.17 -0.70
CA LEU A 108 4.92 5.61 -0.04
C LEU A 108 4.10 4.42 0.48
N LEU A 109 3.81 3.45 -0.39
CA LEU A 109 3.01 2.26 -0.04
C LEU A 109 3.65 1.45 1.10
N HIS A 110 4.97 1.36 1.13
CA HIS A 110 5.70 0.69 2.20
C HIS A 110 5.47 1.33 3.57
N GLY A 111 5.31 2.66 3.64
CA GLY A 111 4.96 3.35 4.88
C GLY A 111 3.47 3.26 5.20
N LEU A 112 2.61 3.41 4.20
CA LEU A 112 1.15 3.42 4.38
C LEU A 112 0.59 2.09 4.89
N LYS A 113 1.20 0.94 4.52
CA LYS A 113 0.73 -0.38 4.98
C LYS A 113 0.82 -0.60 6.49
N GLU A 114 1.61 0.23 7.19
CA GLU A 114 1.67 0.26 8.65
C GLU A 114 0.52 1.08 9.28
N GLN A 115 -0.24 1.82 8.46
CA GLN A 115 -1.36 2.67 8.87
C GLN A 115 -2.74 2.10 8.50
N SER A 116 -2.84 1.37 7.38
CA SER A 116 -4.09 0.76 6.92
C SER A 116 -3.85 -0.49 6.09
N SER A 117 -4.77 -1.46 6.18
CA SER A 117 -4.84 -2.59 5.23
C SER A 117 -5.71 -2.27 4.00
N ASN A 118 -6.43 -1.14 4.02
CA ASN A 118 -7.36 -0.73 2.97
C ASN A 118 -6.69 0.22 1.96
N ILE A 119 -5.55 -0.19 1.42
CA ILE A 119 -4.77 0.60 0.45
C ILE A 119 -5.05 0.10 -0.95
N THR A 120 -5.29 1.02 -1.89
CA THR A 120 -5.35 0.72 -3.32
C THR A 120 -4.33 1.57 -4.07
N ALA A 121 -3.36 0.91 -4.69
CA ALA A 121 -2.40 1.55 -5.59
C ALA A 121 -2.92 1.47 -7.03
N ILE A 122 -3.13 2.62 -7.65
CA ILE A 122 -3.44 2.73 -9.08
C ILE A 122 -2.15 3.12 -9.81
N VAL A 123 -1.75 2.29 -10.76
CA VAL A 123 -0.41 2.33 -11.35
C VAL A 123 -0.48 2.64 -12.84
N THR A 124 0.44 3.48 -13.34
CA THR A 124 0.58 3.73 -14.78
C THR A 124 1.04 2.46 -15.49
N VAL A 125 0.57 2.28 -16.73
CA VAL A 125 1.00 1.18 -17.61
C VAL A 125 1.57 1.71 -18.94
N ALA A 126 2.07 2.94 -18.92
CA ALA A 126 2.67 3.60 -20.08
C ALA A 126 4.17 3.28 -20.27
N ASP A 127 4.83 2.72 -19.26
CA ASP A 127 6.26 2.37 -19.25
C ASP A 127 6.65 1.52 -20.47
N ASP A 128 7.77 1.88 -21.07
CA ASP A 128 8.41 1.20 -22.20
C ASP A 128 9.91 0.97 -21.99
N GLY A 129 10.43 1.20 -20.79
CA GLY A 129 11.84 1.11 -20.47
C GLY A 129 12.30 -0.28 -19.98
N GLY A 130 13.58 -0.56 -20.21
CA GLY A 130 14.32 -1.65 -19.57
C GLY A 130 13.67 -3.03 -19.68
N SER A 131 13.53 -3.74 -18.55
CA SER A 131 12.92 -5.07 -18.54
C SER A 131 11.42 -5.03 -18.84
N SER A 132 10.72 -3.95 -18.49
CA SER A 132 9.26 -3.85 -18.69
C SER A 132 8.95 -3.71 -20.17
N GLY A 133 9.63 -2.77 -20.84
CA GLY A 133 9.50 -2.51 -22.27
C GLY A 133 9.78 -3.74 -23.13
N ARG A 134 10.91 -4.42 -22.90
CA ARG A 134 11.25 -5.63 -23.66
C ARG A 134 10.20 -6.73 -23.53
N LEU A 135 9.65 -6.95 -22.34
CA LEU A 135 8.62 -7.98 -22.12
C LEU A 135 7.27 -7.57 -22.74
N ARG A 136 6.94 -6.29 -22.65
CA ARG A 136 5.76 -5.69 -23.30
C ARG A 136 5.80 -5.94 -24.82
N GLU A 137 6.93 -5.65 -25.46
CA GLU A 137 7.10 -5.85 -26.91
C GLU A 137 7.10 -7.33 -27.31
N GLN A 138 7.81 -8.19 -26.57
CA GLN A 138 7.96 -9.60 -26.91
C GLN A 138 6.71 -10.44 -26.68
N PHE A 139 5.94 -10.13 -25.62
CA PHE A 139 4.82 -10.96 -25.19
C PHE A 139 3.45 -10.29 -25.40
N ASP A 140 3.44 -9.06 -25.92
CA ASP A 140 2.24 -8.27 -26.20
C ASP A 140 1.36 -8.06 -24.95
N ILE A 141 2.01 -7.77 -23.81
CA ILE A 141 1.39 -7.55 -22.49
C ILE A 141 1.57 -6.11 -22.00
N LEU A 142 0.85 -5.71 -20.95
CA LEU A 142 1.12 -4.46 -20.24
C LEU A 142 2.47 -4.52 -19.50
N PRO A 143 3.17 -3.38 -19.35
CA PRO A 143 4.46 -3.34 -18.66
C PRO A 143 4.30 -3.73 -17.17
N PRO A 144 4.98 -4.77 -16.68
CA PRO A 144 4.76 -5.29 -15.33
C PRO A 144 5.57 -4.56 -14.24
N GLY A 145 6.53 -3.70 -14.59
CA GLY A 145 7.55 -3.19 -13.66
C GLY A 145 7.00 -2.42 -12.46
N ASP A 146 6.19 -1.39 -12.71
CA ASP A 146 5.66 -0.55 -11.63
C ASP A 146 4.63 -1.29 -10.78
N ILE A 147 3.84 -2.16 -11.39
CA ILE A 147 2.93 -3.06 -10.71
C ILE A 147 3.71 -3.98 -9.78
N ARG A 148 4.80 -4.60 -10.27
CA ARG A 148 5.69 -5.43 -9.45
C ARG A 148 6.22 -4.67 -8.25
N ASN A 149 6.71 -3.43 -8.43
CA ASN A 149 7.23 -2.63 -7.33
C ASN A 149 6.16 -2.37 -6.26
N CYS A 150 4.93 -2.06 -6.67
CA CYS A 150 3.81 -1.85 -5.75
C CYS A 150 3.41 -3.14 -5.02
N LEU A 151 3.38 -4.28 -5.72
CA LEU A 151 3.10 -5.59 -5.12
C LEU A 151 4.13 -5.92 -4.03
N VAL A 152 5.42 -5.72 -4.30
CA VAL A 152 6.49 -5.96 -3.33
C VAL A 152 6.41 -4.99 -2.15
N ALA A 153 6.07 -3.73 -2.38
CA ALA A 153 5.92 -2.74 -1.31
C ALA A 153 4.84 -3.14 -0.31
N LEU A 154 3.69 -3.61 -0.82
CA LEU A 154 2.54 -4.04 -0.03
C LEU A 154 2.63 -5.48 0.49
N ALA A 155 3.63 -6.26 0.07
CA ALA A 155 3.81 -7.64 0.49
C ALA A 155 4.00 -7.78 2.02
N ASP A 156 3.32 -8.78 2.59
CA ASP A 156 3.55 -9.30 3.95
C ASP A 156 4.33 -10.63 3.93
N ALA A 157 4.77 -11.06 2.74
CA ALA A 157 5.54 -12.29 2.52
C ALA A 157 6.91 -12.29 3.21
N GLU A 158 7.45 -13.49 3.42
CA GLU A 158 8.80 -13.71 3.97
C GLU A 158 9.87 -12.91 3.20
N PRO A 159 10.93 -12.43 3.88
CA PRO A 159 11.99 -11.63 3.26
C PRO A 159 12.54 -12.24 1.96
N LEU A 160 12.76 -13.56 1.94
CA LEU A 160 13.27 -14.27 0.77
C LEU A 160 12.37 -14.13 -0.47
N MET A 161 11.05 -14.18 -0.29
CA MET A 161 10.09 -14.02 -1.39
C MET A 161 10.13 -12.59 -1.96
N ARG A 162 10.29 -11.59 -1.10
CA ARG A 162 10.44 -10.19 -1.51
C ARG A 162 11.75 -9.95 -2.26
N ASP A 163 12.83 -10.58 -1.80
CA ASP A 163 14.14 -10.50 -2.45
C ASP A 163 14.11 -11.20 -3.81
N LEU A 164 13.46 -12.37 -3.90
CA LEU A 164 13.28 -13.09 -5.15
C LEU A 164 12.50 -12.26 -6.18
N PHE A 165 11.40 -11.61 -5.79
CA PHE A 165 10.63 -10.76 -6.72
C PHE A 165 11.41 -9.52 -7.19
N GLN A 166 12.31 -9.00 -6.36
CA GLN A 166 13.18 -7.88 -6.72
C GLN A 166 14.44 -8.32 -7.48
N PHE A 167 14.75 -9.62 -7.48
CA PHE A 167 15.93 -10.16 -8.13
C PHE A 167 15.99 -9.75 -9.60
N ARG A 168 17.19 -9.30 -10.01
CA ARG A 168 17.50 -8.93 -11.38
C ARG A 168 18.66 -9.79 -11.86
N PHE A 169 18.47 -10.41 -13.01
CA PHE A 169 19.48 -11.25 -13.63
C PHE A 169 20.67 -10.40 -14.09
N GLY A 170 21.88 -10.87 -13.75
CA GLY A 170 23.13 -10.25 -14.14
C GLY A 170 23.44 -10.37 -15.63
N ASN A 171 24.60 -9.88 -16.03
CA ASN A 171 24.97 -9.71 -17.44
C ASN A 171 25.40 -10.99 -18.18
N GLU A 172 25.38 -12.14 -17.50
CA GLU A 172 26.02 -13.38 -17.95
C GLU A 172 25.04 -14.39 -18.57
N SER A 173 23.77 -14.03 -18.76
CA SER A 173 22.73 -14.94 -19.28
C SER A 173 21.83 -14.27 -20.32
N GLU A 174 21.07 -15.07 -21.08
CA GLU A 174 20.02 -14.58 -21.98
C GLU A 174 18.96 -13.74 -21.26
N LEU A 175 18.79 -13.95 -19.95
CA LEU A 175 17.87 -13.18 -19.11
C LEU A 175 18.47 -11.85 -18.65
N LYS A 176 19.61 -11.42 -19.19
CA LYS A 176 20.34 -10.21 -18.78
C LYS A 176 19.43 -9.01 -18.56
N GLY A 177 19.49 -8.46 -17.35
CA GLY A 177 18.75 -7.27 -16.95
C GLY A 177 17.25 -7.48 -16.76
N HIS A 178 16.69 -8.66 -17.02
CA HIS A 178 15.31 -8.96 -16.64
C HIS A 178 15.17 -9.06 -15.13
N SER A 179 13.99 -8.69 -14.62
CA SER A 179 13.62 -8.97 -13.25
C SER A 179 12.83 -10.26 -13.18
N PHE A 180 13.13 -11.11 -12.20
CA PHE A 180 12.36 -12.32 -11.93
C PHE A 180 10.88 -11.99 -11.71
N GLY A 181 10.56 -10.97 -10.90
CA GLY A 181 9.17 -10.57 -10.67
C GLY A 181 8.44 -10.16 -11.95
N ASN A 182 9.11 -9.49 -12.88
CA ASN A 182 8.51 -9.15 -14.18
C ASN A 182 8.24 -10.40 -15.02
N LEU A 183 9.19 -11.34 -15.05
CA LEU A 183 9.04 -12.62 -15.75
C LEU A 183 7.90 -13.46 -15.12
N PHE A 184 7.80 -13.47 -13.80
CA PHE A 184 6.74 -14.16 -13.07
C PHE A 184 5.36 -13.62 -13.43
N ILE A 185 5.18 -12.29 -13.37
CA ILE A 185 3.90 -11.65 -13.75
C ILE A 185 3.58 -11.91 -15.23
N THR A 186 4.59 -11.84 -16.10
CA THR A 186 4.45 -12.14 -17.53
C THR A 186 3.99 -13.57 -17.75
N ALA A 187 4.65 -14.55 -17.12
CA ALA A 187 4.29 -15.96 -17.21
C ALA A 187 2.87 -16.21 -16.69
N LEU A 188 2.50 -15.64 -15.53
CA LEU A 188 1.13 -15.72 -15.02
C LEU A 188 0.11 -15.12 -15.98
N SER A 189 0.42 -13.98 -16.61
CA SER A 189 -0.46 -13.39 -17.62
C SER A 189 -0.66 -14.30 -18.82
N LYS A 190 0.37 -15.03 -19.27
CA LYS A 190 0.25 -16.02 -20.36
C LYS A 190 -0.53 -17.25 -19.94
N VAL A 191 -0.34 -17.75 -18.72
CA VAL A 191 -1.05 -18.92 -18.19
C VAL A 191 -2.53 -18.64 -17.95
N THR A 192 -2.85 -17.47 -17.38
CA THR A 192 -4.23 -17.08 -17.07
C THR A 192 -4.99 -16.51 -18.27
N GLY A 193 -4.26 -16.10 -19.32
CA GLY A 193 -4.79 -15.41 -20.49
C GLY A 193 -5.32 -13.99 -20.20
N ASP A 194 -5.05 -13.46 -19.01
CA ASP A 194 -5.67 -12.24 -18.50
C ASP A 194 -4.73 -11.55 -17.50
N PHE A 195 -4.29 -10.33 -17.86
CA PHE A 195 -3.36 -9.56 -17.05
C PHE A 195 -3.97 -9.17 -15.70
N GLU A 196 -5.28 -8.91 -15.62
CA GLU A 196 -5.96 -8.62 -14.36
C GLU A 196 -5.89 -9.81 -13.40
N LYS A 197 -6.17 -11.01 -13.90
CA LYS A 197 -6.05 -12.25 -13.11
C LYS A 197 -4.61 -12.48 -12.66
N ALA A 198 -3.63 -12.22 -13.52
CA ALA A 198 -2.22 -12.36 -13.17
C ALA A 198 -1.82 -11.45 -12.00
N ILE A 199 -2.29 -10.20 -11.94
CA ILE A 199 -2.06 -9.30 -10.81
C ILE A 199 -2.74 -9.83 -9.54
N LYS A 200 -3.99 -10.29 -9.66
CA LYS A 200 -4.75 -10.86 -8.53
C LYS A 200 -4.08 -12.09 -7.94
N GLU A 201 -3.59 -13.01 -8.78
CA GLU A 201 -2.85 -14.19 -8.31
C GLU A 201 -1.48 -13.82 -7.74
N SER A 202 -0.77 -12.87 -8.36
CA SER A 202 0.50 -12.35 -7.81
C SER A 202 0.31 -11.71 -6.43
N SER A 203 -0.80 -11.00 -6.24
CA SER A 203 -1.18 -10.39 -4.95
C SER A 203 -1.38 -11.45 -3.85
N LYS A 204 -2.00 -12.59 -4.19
CA LYS A 204 -2.19 -13.72 -3.28
C LYS A 204 -0.86 -14.41 -2.94
N VAL A 205 -0.02 -14.66 -3.94
CA VAL A 205 1.30 -15.28 -3.77
C VAL A 205 2.19 -14.45 -2.84
N LEU A 206 2.14 -13.13 -2.96
CA LEU A 206 2.89 -12.20 -2.11
C LEU A 206 2.19 -11.82 -0.80
N ALA A 207 0.97 -12.34 -0.56
CA ALA A 207 0.14 -12.02 0.59
C ALA A 207 0.11 -10.50 0.88
N ILE A 208 -0.20 -9.70 -0.13
CA ILE A 208 -0.13 -8.23 0.00
C ILE A 208 -1.24 -7.70 0.92
N ARG A 209 -0.96 -6.59 1.62
CA ARG A 209 -1.95 -5.81 2.37
C ARG A 209 -2.46 -4.65 1.52
N GLY A 210 -3.59 -4.86 0.84
CA GLY A 210 -4.20 -3.89 -0.06
C GLY A 210 -4.40 -4.45 -1.46
N LYS A 211 -4.52 -3.54 -2.45
CA LYS A 211 -4.73 -3.87 -3.86
C LYS A 211 -3.76 -3.08 -4.73
N VAL A 212 -3.29 -3.70 -5.81
CA VAL A 212 -2.55 -3.03 -6.88
C VAL A 212 -3.33 -3.21 -8.16
N ILE A 213 -3.62 -2.11 -8.85
CA ILE A 213 -4.53 -2.07 -9.99
C ILE A 213 -3.89 -1.19 -11.06
N PRO A 214 -3.86 -1.61 -12.33
CA PRO A 214 -3.43 -0.72 -13.41
C PRO A 214 -4.49 0.36 -13.64
N SER A 215 -4.06 1.57 -13.98
CA SER A 215 -4.95 2.68 -14.34
C SER A 215 -5.86 2.34 -15.52
N THR A 216 -5.35 1.59 -16.50
CA THR A 216 -6.11 1.06 -17.63
C THR A 216 -5.62 -0.33 -17.99
N PHE A 217 -6.50 -1.15 -18.58
CA PHE A 217 -6.12 -2.41 -19.22
C PHE A 217 -5.82 -2.23 -20.72
N ASP A 218 -6.08 -1.05 -21.27
CA ASP A 218 -5.77 -0.74 -22.65
C ASP A 218 -4.26 -0.53 -22.80
N LYS A 219 -3.70 -0.96 -23.94
CA LYS A 219 -2.28 -0.74 -24.24
C LYS A 219 -2.08 0.71 -24.65
N VAL A 220 -1.47 1.49 -23.76
CA VAL A 220 -1.23 2.93 -23.96
C VAL A 220 0.24 3.25 -24.05
N GLN A 221 0.60 4.21 -24.89
CA GLN A 221 1.93 4.81 -24.96
C GLN A 221 1.83 6.28 -24.54
N LEU A 222 2.86 6.76 -23.84
CA LEU A 222 2.97 8.17 -23.51
C LEU A 222 3.47 8.95 -24.73
N VAL A 223 2.86 10.09 -25.00
CA VAL A 223 3.26 11.01 -26.06
C VAL A 223 3.52 12.38 -25.45
N ALA A 224 4.72 12.93 -25.66
CA ALA A 224 5.04 14.30 -25.26
C ALA A 224 5.09 15.23 -26.48
N GLU A 225 4.57 16.42 -26.31
CA GLU A 225 4.81 17.57 -27.17
C GLU A 225 5.78 18.51 -26.45
N HIS A 226 6.91 18.80 -27.09
CA HIS A 226 7.97 19.65 -26.55
C HIS A 226 7.74 21.12 -26.94
N GLN A 227 8.39 22.04 -26.23
CA GLN A 227 8.25 23.48 -26.48
C GLN A 227 8.69 23.90 -27.89
N ASN A 228 9.62 23.16 -28.49
CA ASN A 228 10.05 23.35 -29.88
C ASN A 228 9.05 22.82 -30.94
N GLY A 229 7.91 22.27 -30.52
CA GLY A 229 6.87 21.69 -31.38
C GLY A 229 7.11 20.23 -31.79
N GLN A 230 8.26 19.65 -31.44
CA GLN A 230 8.55 18.24 -31.69
C GLN A 230 7.62 17.35 -30.86
N ARG A 231 7.27 16.18 -31.41
CA ARG A 231 6.54 15.13 -30.70
C ARG A 231 7.39 13.90 -30.54
N THR A 232 7.39 13.34 -29.33
CA THR A 232 8.04 12.07 -29.02
C THR A 232 7.04 11.09 -28.43
N LYS A 233 7.31 9.81 -28.65
CA LYS A 233 6.43 8.72 -28.23
C LYS A 233 7.26 7.67 -27.50
N GLY A 234 6.78 7.29 -26.32
CA GLY A 234 7.48 6.39 -25.42
C GLY A 234 8.19 7.12 -24.28
N GLU A 235 8.08 6.59 -23.06
CA GLU A 235 8.64 7.19 -21.84
C GLU A 235 10.15 7.39 -21.96
N THR A 236 10.86 6.36 -22.41
CA THR A 236 12.33 6.40 -22.53
C THR A 236 12.78 7.53 -23.47
N LYS A 237 12.11 7.70 -24.61
CA LYS A 237 12.46 8.73 -25.61
C LYS A 237 12.13 10.14 -25.16
N ILE A 238 11.11 10.31 -24.32
CA ILE A 238 10.70 11.60 -23.77
C ILE A 238 11.81 12.16 -22.87
N VAL A 239 12.35 11.31 -21.98
CA VAL A 239 13.41 11.69 -21.04
C VAL A 239 14.74 11.97 -21.75
N GLU A 240 15.00 11.31 -22.89
CA GLU A 240 16.21 11.54 -23.70
C GLU A 240 16.18 12.85 -24.52
N GLN A 241 15.03 13.53 -24.62
CA GLN A 241 14.97 14.82 -25.33
C GLN A 241 15.52 15.95 -24.46
N SER A 242 16.24 16.86 -25.10
CA SER A 242 16.76 18.08 -24.46
C SER A 242 15.77 19.25 -24.41
N SER A 243 14.71 19.21 -25.22
CA SER A 243 13.70 20.29 -25.24
C SER A 243 12.67 20.10 -24.13
N PRO A 244 12.32 21.14 -23.36
CA PRO A 244 11.34 21.03 -22.29
C PRO A 244 9.97 20.52 -22.77
N ILE A 245 9.31 19.74 -21.93
CA ILE A 245 7.98 19.22 -22.21
C ILE A 245 6.95 20.36 -22.09
N ARG A 246 6.11 20.52 -23.12
CA ARG A 246 4.96 21.44 -23.09
C ARG A 246 3.72 20.74 -22.57
N LYS A 247 3.45 19.53 -23.05
CA LYS A 247 2.27 18.74 -22.69
C LYS A 247 2.50 17.25 -22.94
N VAL A 248 1.91 16.40 -22.09
CA VAL A 248 1.80 14.95 -22.35
C VAL A 248 0.37 14.50 -22.60
N SER A 249 0.24 13.39 -23.33
CA SER A 249 -1.02 12.73 -23.65
C SER A 249 -0.82 11.21 -23.76
N LEU A 250 -1.91 10.45 -23.69
CA LEU A 250 -1.89 9.00 -23.94
C LEU A 250 -2.31 8.70 -25.38
N ASP A 251 -1.70 7.67 -25.97
CA ASP A 251 -2.11 7.10 -27.25
C ASP A 251 -2.39 5.59 -27.07
N PRO A 252 -3.64 5.13 -27.25
CA PRO A 252 -4.82 5.90 -27.65
C PRO A 252 -5.37 6.81 -26.54
N ALA A 253 -5.85 8.00 -26.93
CA ALA A 253 -6.35 9.02 -25.99
C ALA A 253 -7.66 8.64 -25.28
N ASN A 254 -8.41 7.69 -25.83
CA ASN A 254 -9.70 7.23 -25.30
C ASN A 254 -9.59 5.96 -24.45
N CYS A 255 -8.40 5.66 -23.93
CA CYS A 255 -8.18 4.52 -23.03
C CYS A 255 -9.14 4.56 -21.83
N ARG A 256 -9.67 3.40 -21.47
CA ARG A 256 -10.68 3.26 -20.43
C ARG A 256 -10.03 2.95 -19.10
N ALA A 257 -10.44 3.65 -18.06
CA ALA A 257 -10.07 3.27 -16.70
C ALA A 257 -10.51 1.84 -16.38
N SER A 258 -9.72 1.14 -15.58
CA SER A 258 -10.18 -0.13 -15.01
C SER A 258 -11.40 0.09 -14.11
N LYS A 259 -12.33 -0.88 -14.10
CA LYS A 259 -13.52 -0.79 -13.25
C LYS A 259 -13.16 -0.66 -11.77
N GLU A 260 -12.18 -1.44 -11.33
CA GLU A 260 -11.72 -1.44 -9.94
C GLU A 260 -11.03 -0.13 -9.55
N SER A 261 -10.36 0.57 -10.49
CA SER A 261 -9.83 1.92 -10.24
C SER A 261 -10.94 2.93 -9.93
N PHE A 262 -12.06 2.89 -10.65
CA PHE A 262 -13.20 3.76 -10.36
C PHE A 262 -13.85 3.44 -9.02
N GLU A 263 -14.11 2.16 -8.74
CA GLU A 263 -14.67 1.71 -7.46
C GLU A 263 -13.79 2.17 -6.29
N ALA A 264 -12.45 2.03 -6.41
CA ALA A 264 -11.52 2.47 -5.40
C ALA A 264 -11.57 4.00 -5.16
N ILE A 265 -11.61 4.80 -6.22
CA ILE A 265 -11.72 6.27 -6.11
C ILE A 265 -13.04 6.68 -5.47
N ASP A 266 -14.14 6.03 -5.83
CA ASP A 266 -15.48 6.29 -5.30
C ASP A 266 -15.59 5.96 -3.80
N GLU A 267 -14.83 4.97 -3.34
CA GLU A 267 -14.82 4.50 -1.97
C GLU A 267 -13.72 5.12 -1.09
N ALA A 268 -12.84 5.93 -1.67
CA ALA A 268 -11.70 6.50 -0.97
C ALA A 268 -12.11 7.46 0.15
N ASP A 269 -11.43 7.35 1.30
CA ASP A 269 -11.43 8.34 2.39
C ASP A 269 -10.37 9.44 2.15
N ILE A 270 -9.35 9.13 1.35
CA ILE A 270 -8.27 10.03 0.94
C ILE A 270 -7.66 9.53 -0.38
N ILE A 271 -7.29 10.47 -1.26
CA ILE A 271 -6.65 10.20 -2.54
C ILE A 271 -5.28 10.88 -2.55
N ILE A 272 -4.24 10.15 -2.92
CA ILE A 272 -2.85 10.63 -2.92
C ILE A 272 -2.32 10.54 -4.35
N LEU A 273 -1.73 11.64 -4.84
CA LEU A 273 -1.09 11.73 -6.14
C LEU A 273 0.43 11.76 -5.91
N GLY A 274 1.13 10.78 -6.49
CA GLY A 274 2.55 10.60 -6.29
C GLY A 274 2.92 10.03 -4.92
N PRO A 275 4.20 10.14 -4.51
CA PRO A 275 5.27 10.79 -5.27
C PRO A 275 5.69 9.95 -6.48
N GLY A 276 6.25 10.62 -7.49
CA GLY A 276 6.74 9.99 -8.71
C GLY A 276 7.07 11.05 -9.76
N SER A 277 7.68 10.64 -10.86
CA SER A 277 7.99 11.51 -11.99
C SER A 277 6.71 12.18 -12.52
N LEU A 278 6.77 13.49 -12.74
CA LEU A 278 5.57 14.30 -12.99
C LEU A 278 4.86 13.88 -14.28
N TYR A 279 5.61 13.85 -15.39
CA TYR A 279 5.06 13.62 -16.72
C TYR A 279 4.92 12.14 -17.06
N THR A 280 5.71 11.28 -16.43
CA THR A 280 5.83 9.85 -16.77
C THR A 280 5.16 8.92 -15.77
N SER A 281 4.93 9.36 -14.52
CA SER A 281 4.25 8.55 -13.48
C SER A 281 2.94 9.15 -12.97
N VAL A 282 2.89 10.43 -12.62
CA VAL A 282 1.70 11.03 -11.98
C VAL A 282 0.64 11.40 -13.02
N ILE A 283 0.98 12.27 -13.97
CA ILE A 283 0.04 12.76 -14.99
C ILE A 283 -0.56 11.62 -15.84
N PRO A 284 0.19 10.59 -16.27
CA PRO A 284 -0.37 9.52 -17.12
C PRO A 284 -1.53 8.78 -16.48
N ASN A 285 -1.52 8.56 -15.16
CA ASN A 285 -2.66 7.98 -14.46
C ASN A 285 -3.92 8.86 -14.56
N LEU A 286 -3.74 10.18 -14.47
CA LEU A 286 -4.81 11.17 -14.49
C LEU A 286 -5.39 11.41 -15.89
N LEU A 287 -4.58 11.17 -16.93
CA LEU A 287 -4.99 11.27 -18.33
C LEU A 287 -5.89 10.12 -18.79
N VAL A 288 -5.96 9.02 -18.04
CA VAL A 288 -6.90 7.94 -18.34
C VAL A 288 -8.33 8.45 -18.18
N LYS A 289 -9.15 8.22 -19.21
CA LYS A 289 -10.47 8.84 -19.34
C LYS A 289 -11.35 8.58 -18.11
N GLY A 290 -11.82 9.65 -17.49
CA GLY A 290 -12.74 9.60 -16.35
C GLY A 290 -12.05 9.59 -14.97
N ILE A 291 -10.74 9.34 -14.89
CA ILE A 291 -10.02 9.31 -13.60
C ILE A 291 -10.02 10.70 -12.97
N SER A 292 -9.54 11.72 -13.69
CA SER A 292 -9.46 13.10 -13.19
C SER A 292 -10.82 13.65 -12.78
N GLU A 293 -11.84 13.48 -13.63
CA GLU A 293 -13.20 13.96 -13.35
C GLU A 293 -13.80 13.27 -12.14
N ARG A 294 -13.49 11.98 -11.93
CA ARG A 294 -13.99 11.25 -10.78
C ARG A 294 -13.32 11.70 -9.50
N ILE A 295 -11.99 11.82 -9.50
CA ILE A 295 -11.23 12.35 -8.37
C ILE A 295 -11.77 13.73 -8.01
N ALA A 296 -11.92 14.64 -8.97
CA ALA A 296 -12.40 16.00 -8.75
C ALA A 296 -13.75 16.05 -8.02
N ARG A 297 -14.69 15.15 -8.34
CA ARG A 297 -16.02 15.07 -7.72
C ARG A 297 -16.00 14.58 -6.27
N ARG A 298 -14.94 13.90 -5.82
CA ARG A 298 -14.85 13.37 -4.45
C ARG A 298 -14.68 14.51 -3.43
N LYS A 299 -15.49 14.47 -2.38
CA LYS A 299 -15.40 15.38 -1.22
C LYS A 299 -14.54 14.78 -0.11
N VAL A 300 -13.33 14.39 -0.48
CA VAL A 300 -12.30 13.85 0.42
C VAL A 300 -10.98 14.57 0.12
N PRO A 301 -9.99 14.51 1.02
CA PRO A 301 -8.68 15.09 0.74
C PRO A 301 -8.09 14.43 -0.49
N LYS A 302 -7.67 15.28 -1.43
CA LYS A 302 -6.81 14.90 -2.54
C LYS A 302 -5.46 15.57 -2.34
N VAL A 303 -4.45 14.76 -2.06
CA VAL A 303 -3.14 15.19 -1.59
C VAL A 303 -2.13 14.94 -2.70
N TYR A 304 -1.48 15.98 -3.20
CA TYR A 304 -0.28 15.83 -4.02
C TYR A 304 0.96 15.82 -3.13
N ILE A 305 1.87 14.87 -3.37
CA ILE A 305 3.17 14.83 -2.70
C ILE A 305 4.22 15.31 -3.70
N SER A 306 4.76 16.49 -3.45
CA SER A 306 5.75 17.11 -4.33
C SER A 306 7.02 16.27 -4.42
N ASN A 307 7.61 16.29 -5.62
CA ASN A 307 8.97 15.83 -5.83
C ASN A 307 9.93 16.66 -4.98
N VAL A 308 11.02 16.02 -4.53
CA VAL A 308 12.05 16.68 -3.70
C VAL A 308 13.18 17.22 -4.57
N MET A 309 13.47 16.54 -5.67
CA MET A 309 14.46 16.93 -6.66
C MET A 309 13.78 17.09 -8.01
N THR A 310 14.24 18.03 -8.83
CA THR A 310 13.89 18.11 -10.24
C THR A 310 14.42 16.87 -10.96
N GLN A 311 13.76 16.52 -12.07
CA GLN A 311 14.20 15.44 -12.92
C GLN A 311 14.67 16.00 -14.27
N PRO A 312 15.92 15.75 -14.68
CA PRO A 312 16.47 16.20 -15.95
C PRO A 312 15.60 15.79 -17.13
N GLY A 313 15.29 16.73 -18.03
CA GLY A 313 14.47 16.50 -19.22
C GLY A 313 12.95 16.46 -18.96
N GLU A 314 12.52 16.39 -17.70
CA GLU A 314 11.09 16.43 -17.32
C GLU A 314 10.73 17.75 -16.63
N THR A 315 11.40 18.09 -15.53
CA THR A 315 10.98 19.17 -14.61
C THR A 315 12.13 20.11 -14.27
N ASP A 316 12.99 20.39 -15.23
CA ASP A 316 14.13 21.30 -15.07
C ASP A 316 13.67 22.66 -14.53
N ASN A 317 14.28 23.10 -13.43
CA ASN A 317 13.97 24.36 -12.73
C ASN A 317 12.54 24.50 -12.17
N TYR A 318 11.78 23.40 -12.05
CA TYR A 318 10.43 23.48 -11.49
C TYR A 318 10.47 23.69 -9.97
N THR A 319 9.62 24.61 -9.51
CA THR A 319 9.21 24.73 -8.10
C THR A 319 8.06 23.76 -7.77
N ALA A 320 7.68 23.64 -6.50
CA ALA A 320 6.54 22.81 -6.10
C ALA A 320 5.22 23.36 -6.66
N PHE A 321 5.09 24.69 -6.73
CA PHE A 321 3.97 25.32 -7.43
C PHE A 321 3.94 24.96 -8.92
N ASP A 322 5.08 24.96 -9.62
CA ASP A 322 5.11 24.64 -11.05
C ASP A 322 4.69 23.18 -11.31
N HIS A 323 5.08 22.25 -10.43
CA HIS A 323 4.58 20.87 -10.47
C HIS A 323 3.05 20.82 -10.30
N LEU A 324 2.54 21.46 -9.26
CA LEU A 324 1.10 21.50 -8.97
C LEU A 324 0.33 22.10 -10.15
N ASN A 325 0.77 23.26 -10.65
CA ASN A 325 0.13 23.97 -11.73
C ASN A 325 0.14 23.13 -13.02
N THR A 326 1.22 22.39 -13.27
CA THR A 326 1.32 21.46 -14.41
C THR A 326 0.28 20.33 -14.30
N ILE A 327 0.08 19.74 -13.12
CA ILE A 327 -0.95 18.70 -12.93
C ILE A 327 -2.32 19.27 -13.27
N ILE A 328 -2.67 20.44 -12.74
CA ILE A 328 -3.96 21.08 -12.97
C ILE A 328 -4.15 21.41 -14.46
N ALA A 329 -3.11 21.95 -15.13
CA ALA A 329 -3.14 22.27 -16.55
C ALA A 329 -3.38 21.05 -17.46
N HIS A 330 -2.99 19.84 -17.02
CA HIS A 330 -3.21 18.59 -17.76
C HIS A 330 -4.55 17.93 -17.44
N THR A 331 -5.24 18.35 -16.38
CA THR A 331 -6.35 17.60 -15.80
C THR A 331 -7.56 18.48 -15.56
N SER A 332 -8.02 18.58 -14.31
CA SER A 332 -9.24 19.29 -13.94
C SER A 332 -9.00 20.02 -12.62
N ASP A 333 -9.67 21.16 -12.44
CA ASP A 333 -9.71 21.79 -11.12
C ASP A 333 -10.32 20.83 -10.09
N GLY A 334 -9.80 20.90 -8.87
CA GLY A 334 -10.27 20.08 -7.76
C GLY A 334 -9.69 18.66 -7.73
N VAL A 335 -8.79 18.24 -8.62
CA VAL A 335 -8.05 16.97 -8.43
C VAL A 335 -7.05 17.03 -7.28
N ILE A 336 -6.64 18.22 -6.87
CA ILE A 336 -5.77 18.49 -5.72
C ILE A 336 -6.51 19.42 -4.76
N THR A 337 -6.28 19.22 -3.47
CA THR A 337 -6.75 20.10 -2.38
C THR A 337 -5.64 20.45 -1.41
N HIS A 338 -4.70 19.50 -1.21
CA HIS A 338 -3.55 19.64 -0.33
C HIS A 338 -2.27 19.35 -1.11
N CYS A 339 -1.20 20.07 -0.81
CA CYS A 339 0.15 19.82 -1.32
C CYS A 339 1.08 19.56 -0.13
N ILE A 340 1.80 18.44 -0.15
CA ILE A 340 2.89 18.16 0.79
C ILE A 340 4.20 18.54 0.10
N VAL A 341 4.97 19.43 0.70
CA VAL A 341 6.24 19.93 0.18
C VAL A 341 7.36 19.68 1.18
N ASN A 342 8.57 19.46 0.66
CA ASN A 342 9.74 19.22 1.49
C ASN A 342 10.36 20.53 1.96
N THR A 343 10.59 20.64 3.26
CA THR A 343 11.43 21.70 3.87
C THR A 343 12.69 21.13 4.56
N GLY A 344 12.91 19.82 4.47
CA GLY A 344 14.10 19.16 4.99
C GLY A 344 15.35 19.53 4.18
N ASN A 345 16.48 19.70 4.88
CA ASN A 345 17.74 20.07 4.25
C ASN A 345 18.45 18.86 3.62
N VAL A 346 18.89 19.00 2.37
CA VAL A 346 19.66 17.96 1.68
C VAL A 346 21.16 18.18 1.97
N PRO A 347 21.90 17.15 2.41
CA PRO A 347 23.34 17.25 2.63
C PRO A 347 24.10 17.70 1.37
N GLU A 348 25.10 18.59 1.54
CA GLU A 348 25.88 19.15 0.42
C GLU A 348 26.55 18.09 -0.46
N GLU A 349 27.03 16.99 0.12
CA GLU A 349 27.65 15.90 -0.63
C GLU A 349 26.66 15.25 -1.61
N LEU A 350 25.41 15.07 -1.18
CA LEU A 350 24.35 14.55 -2.04
C LEU A 350 23.93 15.60 -3.07
N LEU A 351 23.81 16.87 -2.68
CA LEU A 351 23.49 17.95 -3.62
C LEU A 351 24.46 17.98 -4.80
N LYS A 352 25.77 17.94 -4.53
CA LYS A 352 26.80 17.90 -5.57
C LYS A 352 26.65 16.71 -6.53
N LYS A 353 26.24 15.54 -6.01
CA LYS A 353 26.00 14.35 -6.83
C LYS A 353 24.79 14.55 -7.76
N TYR A 354 23.69 15.10 -7.24
CA TYR A 354 22.50 15.37 -8.05
C TYR A 354 22.76 16.50 -9.07
N GLU A 355 23.51 17.54 -8.70
CA GLU A 355 23.90 18.61 -9.63
C GLU A 355 24.72 18.10 -10.82
N GLN A 356 25.61 17.12 -10.61
CA GLN A 356 26.35 16.46 -11.69
C GLN A 356 25.44 15.71 -12.67
N GLU A 357 24.27 15.28 -12.20
CA GLU A 357 23.22 14.65 -13.01
C GLU A 357 22.22 15.67 -13.57
N GLY A 358 22.37 16.97 -13.30
CA GLY A 358 21.45 18.03 -13.73
C GLY A 358 20.17 18.16 -12.88
N ALA A 359 20.15 17.55 -11.70
CA ALA A 359 19.01 17.57 -10.79
C ALA A 359 19.25 18.53 -9.60
N HIS A 360 18.23 19.31 -9.25
CA HIS A 360 18.30 20.34 -8.21
C HIS A 360 17.14 20.19 -7.22
N PRO A 361 17.27 20.66 -5.96
CA PRO A 361 16.15 20.66 -5.02
C PRO A 361 14.95 21.45 -5.55
N VAL A 362 13.75 20.88 -5.40
CA VAL A 362 12.50 21.56 -5.70
C VAL A 362 12.20 22.55 -4.58
N LEU A 363 12.14 23.84 -4.92
CA LEU A 363 11.74 24.88 -3.98
C LEU A 363 10.27 24.71 -3.59
N ALA A 364 9.96 24.80 -2.30
CA ALA A 364 8.62 24.56 -1.77
C ALA A 364 7.59 25.64 -2.18
N ASP A 365 8.06 26.89 -2.32
CA ASP A 365 7.31 28.08 -2.74
C ASP A 365 5.82 28.13 -2.33
N SER A 366 5.59 27.78 -1.07
CA SER A 366 4.28 27.52 -0.47
C SER A 366 3.32 28.70 -0.57
N ASP A 367 3.84 29.93 -0.50
CA ASP A 367 3.02 31.14 -0.63
C ASP A 367 2.23 31.16 -1.94
N ARG A 368 2.86 30.80 -3.08
CA ARG A 368 2.20 30.74 -4.39
C ARG A 368 1.12 29.65 -4.43
N ILE A 369 1.36 28.54 -3.74
CA ILE A 369 0.40 27.42 -3.66
C ILE A 369 -0.82 27.83 -2.82
N ILE A 370 -0.60 28.53 -1.70
CA ILE A 370 -1.65 29.04 -0.81
C ILE A 370 -2.48 30.11 -1.51
N GLU A 371 -1.84 31.05 -2.21
CA GLU A 371 -2.51 32.10 -3.00
C GLU A 371 -3.46 31.52 -4.06
N LYS A 372 -3.12 30.35 -4.62
CA LYS A 372 -3.97 29.63 -5.58
C LYS A 372 -5.12 28.85 -4.92
N GLY A 373 -5.21 28.86 -3.59
CA GLY A 373 -6.30 28.28 -2.82
C GLY A 373 -6.08 26.85 -2.34
N TYR A 374 -4.85 26.34 -2.39
CA TYR A 374 -4.52 24.99 -1.90
C TYR A 374 -3.98 25.02 -0.47
N THR A 375 -4.24 23.97 0.30
CA THR A 375 -3.64 23.80 1.63
C THR A 375 -2.23 23.22 1.49
N VAL A 376 -1.24 23.85 2.11
CA VAL A 376 0.15 23.35 2.09
C VAL A 376 0.50 22.71 3.42
N ILE A 377 1.23 21.60 3.36
CA ILE A 377 1.86 20.93 4.50
C ILE A 377 3.36 20.94 4.25
N GLU A 378 4.06 21.78 4.99
CA GLU A 378 5.53 21.87 4.98
C GLU A 378 6.11 20.98 6.07
N GLU A 379 6.88 19.98 5.69
CA GLU A 379 7.56 19.10 6.63
C GLU A 379 8.90 18.61 6.05
N ASP A 380 9.80 18.19 6.93
CA ASP A 380 10.93 17.37 6.51
C ASP A 380 10.41 15.96 6.14
N ILE A 381 10.30 15.70 4.83
CA ILE A 381 9.78 14.45 4.29
C ILE A 381 10.88 13.59 3.66
N ILE A 382 12.15 13.90 3.90
CA ILE A 382 13.27 13.22 3.24
C ILE A 382 13.98 12.21 4.13
N ASN A 383 14.54 11.21 3.45
CA ASN A 383 15.54 10.28 3.93
C ASN A 383 16.77 10.44 3.02
N THR A 384 17.94 10.64 3.62
CA THR A 384 19.18 11.01 2.92
C THR A 384 20.32 10.04 3.21
N LYS A 385 20.02 8.75 3.46
CA LYS A 385 21.07 7.75 3.75
C LYS A 385 22.00 7.49 2.56
N ASP A 386 21.42 7.12 1.41
CA ASP A 386 22.19 6.77 0.20
C ASP A 386 21.83 7.67 -1.00
N TYR A 387 20.56 8.12 -1.04
CA TYR A 387 19.98 8.97 -2.07
C TYR A 387 18.96 9.89 -1.40
N VAL A 388 18.61 10.99 -2.05
CA VAL A 388 17.49 11.83 -1.61
C VAL A 388 16.20 11.15 -2.03
N ARG A 389 15.46 10.63 -1.05
CA ARG A 389 14.16 10.00 -1.26
C ARG A 389 13.19 10.47 -0.20
N HIS A 390 11.91 10.32 -0.50
CA HIS A 390 10.87 10.45 0.51
C HIS A 390 11.07 9.44 1.66
N ASP A 391 10.91 9.90 2.90
CA ASP A 391 10.86 9.01 4.06
C ASP A 391 9.44 8.44 4.22
N SER A 392 9.31 7.15 3.92
CA SER A 392 8.04 6.42 3.99
C SER A 392 7.32 6.58 5.35
N LYS A 393 8.04 6.63 6.47
CA LYS A 393 7.44 6.71 7.80
C LYS A 393 6.94 8.12 8.09
N LYS A 394 7.73 9.14 7.73
CA LYS A 394 7.33 10.53 7.91
C LYS A 394 6.08 10.86 7.10
N ILE A 395 6.04 10.46 5.83
CA ILE A 395 4.88 10.70 4.97
C ILE A 395 3.66 9.93 5.47
N ALA A 396 3.80 8.66 5.82
CA ALA A 396 2.69 7.88 6.34
C ALA A 396 2.09 8.49 7.62
N LYS A 397 2.94 9.08 8.48
CA LYS A 397 2.50 9.81 9.66
C LYS A 397 1.72 11.08 9.29
N ILE A 398 2.23 11.89 8.37
CA ILE A 398 1.53 13.11 7.88
C ILE A 398 0.15 12.75 7.33
N ILE A 399 0.05 11.70 6.53
CA ILE A 399 -1.21 11.22 5.97
C ILE A 399 -2.15 10.73 7.09
N ALA A 400 -1.66 9.96 8.06
CA ALA A 400 -2.46 9.51 9.18
C ALA A 400 -3.00 10.68 10.03
N ASP A 401 -2.15 11.67 10.33
CA ASP A 401 -2.53 12.87 11.08
C ASP A 401 -3.56 13.71 10.33
N LEU A 402 -3.44 13.82 9.00
CA LEU A 402 -4.42 14.49 8.15
C LEU A 402 -5.79 13.80 8.22
N ILE A 403 -5.82 12.47 8.09
CA ILE A 403 -7.06 11.69 8.18
C ILE A 403 -7.72 11.86 9.55
N LEU A 404 -6.94 11.83 10.64
CA LEU A 404 -7.45 12.02 12.00
C LEU A 404 -8.05 13.42 12.19
N LYS A 405 -7.37 14.48 11.73
CA LYS A 405 -7.86 15.86 11.81
C LYS A 405 -9.22 16.01 11.13
N ILE A 406 -9.43 15.35 10.00
CA ILE A 406 -10.66 15.46 9.23
C ILE A 406 -11.79 14.66 9.86
N LYS A 407 -11.52 13.43 10.33
CA LYS A 407 -12.52 12.64 11.07
C LYS A 407 -12.93 13.32 12.36
N GLY A 408 -12.01 14.00 13.05
CA GLY A 408 -12.29 14.79 14.25
C GLY A 408 -13.21 15.99 13.98
N LYS A 409 -13.12 16.62 12.81
CA LYS A 409 -14.01 17.75 12.42
C LYS A 409 -15.42 17.32 12.03
N ASN A 410 -15.62 16.09 11.56
CA ASN A 410 -16.94 15.58 11.15
C ASN A 410 -17.77 14.97 12.30
N ASN A 411 -17.22 14.92 13.51
CA ASN A 411 -17.88 14.38 14.72
C ASN A 411 -18.43 15.47 15.67
N TYR A 412 -18.41 16.73 15.24
CA TYR A 412 -19.07 17.88 15.87
C TYR A 412 -19.98 18.53 14.83
#